data_AF-A0A0F9R1G1-F1
#
_entry.id   AF-A0A0F9R1G1-F1
#
_cell.length_a   1.000
_cell.length_b   1.000
_cell.length_c   1.000
_cell.angle_alpha   90.00
_cell.angle_beta   90.00
_cell.angle_gamma   90.00
#
_symmetry.space_group_name_H-M   'P 1'
#
loop_
_entity.id
_entity.type
_entity.pdbx_description
1 polymer ?
#
loop_
_entity_poly.entity_id
_entity_poly.type
_entity_poly.pdbx_seq_one_letter_code
_entity_poly.pdbx_strand_id
1 'polypeptide(L)'
;MVEDSKLNPEIEIKIESELFALVKSILNLNSKFQKGKINETFFRKALKNTMNNLFKLKISINENNLLLADLLEKMSLSKEYNEIIDLINRITSLNFSNEKTTIKKKQSPSFLELPGLTSEITSSFITLMDVLTLNDIQKEDFLTKLFDELITGLNSFPGLENLLFKVESTQRKVLHDIDKIRNESGFRKQVIDDLYSNFKEFQTKLDLNH
;
A
#
# COMPACT_ATOMS: atom_id res chain seq x y z
N MET A 1 -17.34 -32.03 -14.47
CA MET A 1 -16.68 -31.37 -15.62
C MET A 1 -16.40 -29.96 -15.16
N VAL A 2 -15.13 -29.65 -14.92
CA VAL A 2 -14.68 -28.32 -14.47
C VAL A 2 -14.72 -27.42 -15.70
N GLU A 3 -15.51 -26.37 -15.65
CA GLU A 3 -15.55 -25.36 -16.72
C GLU A 3 -14.21 -24.61 -16.70
N ASP A 4 -13.39 -24.87 -17.72
CA ASP A 4 -12.25 -24.04 -18.07
C ASP A 4 -12.75 -22.61 -18.34
N SER A 5 -12.58 -21.72 -17.37
CA SER A 5 -12.75 -20.29 -17.56
C SER A 5 -11.71 -19.82 -18.57
N LYS A 6 -12.10 -19.70 -19.84
CA LYS A 6 -11.25 -19.12 -20.88
C LYS A 6 -10.86 -17.71 -20.46
N LEU A 7 -9.60 -17.57 -20.04
CA LEU A 7 -8.88 -16.31 -19.87
C LEU A 7 -9.12 -15.44 -21.12
N ASN A 8 -9.50 -14.17 -20.97
CA ASN A 8 -9.69 -13.29 -22.12
C ASN A 8 -8.30 -12.90 -22.69
N PRO A 9 -7.89 -13.41 -23.87
CA PRO A 9 -6.55 -13.19 -24.41
C PRO A 9 -6.25 -11.71 -24.69
N GLU A 10 -7.27 -10.88 -24.91
CA GLU A 10 -7.09 -9.44 -25.10
C GLU A 10 -6.60 -8.74 -23.82
N ILE A 11 -7.03 -9.21 -22.65
CA ILE A 11 -6.65 -8.63 -21.36
C ILE A 11 -5.20 -9.00 -21.04
N GLU A 12 -4.81 -10.25 -21.30
CA GLU A 12 -3.43 -10.72 -21.13
C GLU A 12 -2.46 -9.90 -21.99
N ILE A 13 -2.75 -9.74 -23.29
CA ILE A 13 -1.91 -8.95 -24.22
C ILE A 13 -1.78 -7.48 -23.77
N LYS A 14 -2.87 -6.90 -23.26
CA LYS A 14 -2.85 -5.53 -22.73
C LYS A 14 -1.95 -5.41 -21.51
N ILE A 15 -2.06 -6.35 -20.58
CA ILE A 15 -1.25 -6.40 -19.35
C ILE A 15 0.23 -6.62 -19.71
N GLU A 16 0.54 -7.51 -20.65
CA GLU A 16 1.90 -7.73 -21.17
C GLU A 16 2.49 -6.45 -21.76
N SER A 17 1.72 -5.77 -22.62
CA SER A 17 2.16 -4.54 -23.27
C SER A 17 2.45 -3.44 -22.26
N GLU A 18 1.59 -3.30 -21.24
CA GLU A 18 1.76 -2.33 -20.17
C GLU A 18 2.96 -2.68 -19.28
N LEU A 19 3.15 -3.96 -18.93
CA LEU A 19 4.29 -4.43 -18.15
C LEU A 19 5.60 -4.15 -18.87
N PHE A 20 5.66 -4.50 -20.15
CA PHE A 20 6.82 -4.24 -21.01
C PHE A 20 7.15 -2.75 -21.06
N ALA A 21 6.14 -1.90 -21.30
CA ALA A 21 6.32 -0.46 -21.40
C ALA A 21 6.84 0.15 -20.09
N LEU A 22 6.30 -0.29 -18.94
CA LEU A 22 6.74 0.17 -17.62
C LEU A 22 8.17 -0.27 -17.32
N VAL A 23 8.50 -1.54 -17.58
CA VAL A 23 9.85 -2.08 -17.38
C VAL A 23 10.87 -1.27 -18.18
N LYS A 24 10.66 -1.11 -19.49
CA LYS A 24 11.57 -0.35 -20.34
C LYS A 24 11.61 1.14 -19.97
N SER A 25 10.51 1.70 -19.48
CA SER A 25 10.46 3.09 -19.00
C SER A 25 11.36 3.31 -17.79
N ILE A 26 11.32 2.41 -16.79
CA ILE A 26 12.16 2.52 -15.59
C ILE A 26 13.64 2.41 -15.96
N LEU A 27 14.01 1.42 -16.79
CA LEU A 27 15.39 1.23 -17.23
C LEU A 27 15.91 2.44 -18.02
N ASN A 28 15.10 2.98 -18.93
CA ASN A 28 15.46 4.16 -19.70
C ASN A 28 15.59 5.41 -18.82
N LEU A 29 14.67 5.57 -17.85
CA LEU A 29 14.72 6.66 -16.89
C LEU A 29 16.01 6.60 -16.06
N ASN A 30 16.39 5.42 -15.56
CA ASN A 30 17.66 5.21 -14.86
C ASN A 30 18.85 5.52 -15.77
N SER A 31 18.87 4.99 -17.00
CA SER A 31 19.96 5.25 -17.95
C SER A 31 20.13 6.75 -18.23
N LYS A 32 19.03 7.49 -18.40
CA LYS A 32 19.06 8.95 -18.59
C LYS A 32 19.61 9.67 -17.38
N PHE A 33 19.27 9.23 -16.16
CA PHE A 33 19.79 9.80 -14.92
C PHE A 33 21.28 9.54 -14.75
N GLN A 34 21.73 8.30 -14.92
CA GLN A 34 23.16 7.93 -14.84
C GLN A 34 24.03 8.67 -15.87
N LYS A 35 23.46 9.00 -17.04
CA LYS A 35 24.11 9.80 -18.09
C LYS A 35 24.02 11.32 -17.86
N GLY A 36 23.46 11.77 -16.74
CA GLY A 36 23.28 13.19 -16.43
C GLY A 36 22.29 13.94 -17.33
N LYS A 37 21.44 13.23 -18.09
CA LYS A 37 20.46 13.84 -19.02
C LYS A 37 19.22 14.37 -18.32
N ILE A 38 18.95 13.93 -17.10
CA ILE A 38 17.84 14.39 -16.26
C ILE A 38 18.34 14.64 -14.85
N ASN A 39 17.75 15.63 -14.17
CA ASN A 39 18.12 15.95 -12.80
C ASN A 39 17.47 14.99 -11.80
N GLU A 40 18.01 14.95 -10.58
CA GLU A 40 17.58 14.05 -9.50
C GLU A 40 16.11 14.25 -9.11
N THR A 41 15.66 15.50 -9.00
CA THR A 41 14.27 15.81 -8.63
C THR A 41 13.27 15.26 -9.64
N PHE A 42 13.56 15.41 -10.93
CA PHE A 42 12.76 14.85 -12.01
C PHE A 42 12.81 13.33 -12.01
N PHE A 43 14.01 12.76 -11.87
CA PHE A 43 14.22 11.31 -11.80
C PHE A 43 13.40 10.68 -10.68
N ARG A 44 13.48 11.20 -9.45
CA ARG A 44 12.72 10.72 -8.29
C ARG A 44 11.21 10.78 -8.51
N LYS A 45 10.70 11.89 -9.05
CA LYS A 45 9.26 12.06 -9.32
C LYS A 45 8.77 11.10 -10.40
N ALA A 46 9.53 10.97 -11.50
CA ALA A 46 9.18 10.08 -12.59
C ALA A 46 9.23 8.61 -12.15
N LEU A 47 10.28 8.21 -11.42
CA LEU A 47 10.43 6.86 -10.90
C LEU A 47 9.28 6.49 -9.96
N LYS A 48 8.93 7.39 -9.02
CA LYS A 48 7.78 7.20 -8.12
C LYS A 48 6.48 6.98 -8.89
N ASN A 49 6.24 7.77 -9.94
CA ASN A 49 5.04 7.61 -10.77
C ASN A 49 5.03 6.26 -11.51
N THR A 50 6.15 5.86 -12.10
CA THR A 50 6.25 4.59 -12.82
C THR A 50 6.14 3.38 -11.89
N MET A 51 6.67 3.46 -10.67
CA MET A 51 6.48 2.44 -9.63
C MET A 51 5.01 2.30 -9.22
N ASN A 52 4.31 3.41 -9.03
CA ASN A 52 2.88 3.39 -8.73
C ASN A 52 2.07 2.71 -9.85
N ASN A 53 2.44 2.94 -11.11
CA ASN A 53 1.80 2.28 -12.24
C ASN A 53 2.12 0.77 -12.28
N LEU A 54 3.36 0.38 -11.94
CA LEU A 54 3.74 -1.03 -11.84
C LEU A 54 2.95 -1.76 -10.74
N PHE A 55 2.67 -1.07 -9.64
CA PHE A 55 1.83 -1.61 -8.56
C PHE A 55 0.36 -1.77 -9.00
N LYS A 56 -0.21 -0.76 -9.65
CA LYS A 56 -1.56 -0.87 -10.24
C LYS A 56 -1.64 -2.03 -11.22
N LEU A 57 -0.62 -2.19 -12.06
CA LEU A 57 -0.56 -3.30 -13.00
C LEU A 57 -0.45 -4.65 -12.29
N LYS A 58 0.31 -4.74 -11.20
CA LYS A 58 0.35 -5.95 -10.36
C LYS A 58 -1.03 -6.31 -9.79
N ILE A 59 -1.81 -5.31 -9.36
CA ILE A 59 -3.20 -5.53 -8.93
C ILE A 59 -4.02 -6.08 -10.10
N SER A 60 -3.94 -5.47 -11.29
CA SER A 60 -4.67 -5.93 -12.47
C SER A 60 -4.25 -7.33 -12.94
N ILE A 61 -2.97 -7.72 -12.79
CA ILE A 61 -2.48 -9.09 -13.03
C ILE A 61 -3.20 -10.06 -12.11
N ASN A 62 -3.27 -9.74 -10.81
CA ASN A 62 -3.91 -10.58 -9.81
C ASN A 62 -5.43 -10.67 -10.03
N GLU A 63 -6.12 -9.57 -10.32
CA GLU A 63 -7.56 -9.53 -10.61
C GLU A 63 -7.96 -10.41 -11.81
N ASN A 64 -7.02 -10.65 -12.74
CA ASN A 64 -7.22 -11.49 -13.90
C ASN A 64 -6.65 -12.92 -13.74
N ASN A 65 -6.28 -13.32 -12.52
CA ASN A 65 -5.68 -14.63 -12.20
C ASN A 65 -4.44 -14.94 -13.05
N LEU A 66 -3.67 -13.92 -13.43
CA LEU A 66 -2.42 -14.08 -14.18
C LEU A 66 -1.26 -14.23 -13.21
N LEU A 67 -0.28 -15.07 -13.56
CA LEU A 67 0.98 -15.16 -12.83
C LEU A 67 2.01 -14.23 -13.46
N LEU A 68 2.52 -13.29 -12.66
CA LEU A 68 3.58 -12.37 -13.10
C LEU A 68 4.82 -13.12 -13.61
N ALA A 69 5.17 -14.25 -12.99
CA ALA A 69 6.30 -15.08 -13.41
C ALA A 69 6.13 -15.57 -14.85
N ASP A 70 4.95 -16.10 -15.19
CA ASP A 70 4.63 -16.62 -16.53
C ASP A 70 4.68 -15.50 -17.57
N LEU A 71 4.15 -14.32 -17.25
CA LEU A 71 4.20 -13.15 -18.14
C LEU A 71 5.64 -12.69 -18.39
N LEU A 72 6.47 -12.65 -17.34
CA LEU A 72 7.87 -12.24 -17.45
C LEU A 72 8.70 -13.25 -18.26
N GLU A 73 8.45 -14.54 -18.09
CA GLU A 73 9.12 -15.61 -18.85
C GLU A 73 8.71 -15.57 -20.32
N LYS A 74 7.40 -15.48 -20.60
CA LYS A 74 6.85 -15.37 -21.96
C LYS A 74 7.41 -14.18 -22.73
N MET A 75 7.60 -13.04 -22.07
CA MET A 75 8.18 -11.83 -22.69
C MET A 75 9.72 -11.76 -22.62
N SER A 76 10.39 -12.75 -22.00
CA SER A 76 11.84 -12.72 -21.74
C SER A 76 12.32 -11.47 -20.98
N LEU A 77 11.51 -10.97 -20.03
CA LEU A 77 11.80 -9.76 -19.23
C LEU A 77 12.28 -10.04 -17.81
N SER A 78 12.38 -11.30 -17.38
CA SER A 78 12.69 -11.66 -15.99
C SER A 78 13.99 -11.00 -15.49
N LYS A 79 15.01 -10.90 -16.35
CA LYS A 79 16.27 -10.25 -16.00
C LYS A 79 16.10 -8.74 -15.82
N GLU A 80 15.50 -8.06 -16.79
CA GLU A 80 15.23 -6.61 -16.71
C GLU A 80 14.33 -6.25 -15.53
N TYR A 81 13.35 -7.10 -15.22
CA TYR A 81 12.49 -6.92 -14.07
C TYR A 81 13.28 -6.99 -12.76
N ASN A 82 14.17 -7.98 -12.62
CA ASN A 82 15.04 -8.08 -11.45
C ASN A 82 15.99 -6.88 -11.33
N GLU A 83 16.55 -6.40 -12.44
CA GLU A 83 17.37 -5.18 -12.46
C GLU A 83 16.60 -3.94 -11.96
N ILE A 84 15.30 -3.86 -12.27
CA ILE A 84 14.42 -2.80 -11.76
C ILE A 84 14.19 -2.95 -10.25
N ILE A 85 13.96 -4.17 -9.77
CA ILE A 85 13.80 -4.41 -8.32
C ILE A 85 15.08 -4.01 -7.58
N ASP A 86 16.26 -4.38 -8.09
CA ASP A 86 17.54 -3.98 -7.53
C ASP A 86 17.74 -2.45 -7.55
N LEU A 87 17.36 -1.80 -8.65
CA LEU A 87 17.40 -0.34 -8.75
C LEU A 87 16.52 0.33 -7.70
N ILE A 88 15.28 -0.13 -7.56
CA ILE A 88 14.33 0.37 -6.57
C ILE A 88 14.93 0.19 -5.17
N ASN A 89 15.46 -0.98 -4.87
CA ASN A 89 16.07 -1.30 -3.58
C ASN A 89 17.28 -0.42 -3.27
N ARG A 90 18.11 -0.10 -4.26
CA ARG A 90 19.24 0.84 -4.11
C ARG A 90 18.79 2.27 -3.83
N ILE A 91 17.75 2.73 -4.52
CA ILE A 91 17.25 4.10 -4.37
C ILE A 91 16.51 4.27 -3.04
N THR A 92 15.79 3.26 -2.58
CA THR A 92 15.17 3.27 -1.25
C THR A 92 16.24 3.27 -0.16
N SER A 93 17.23 2.38 -0.22
CA SER A 93 18.33 2.31 0.76
C SER A 93 19.19 3.58 0.84
N LEU A 94 19.43 4.27 -0.28
CA LEU A 94 20.13 5.56 -0.31
C LEU A 94 19.35 6.69 0.39
N ASN A 95 18.01 6.63 0.44
CA ASN A 95 17.19 7.64 1.13
C ASN A 95 17.24 7.51 2.66
N PHE A 96 17.65 6.35 3.19
CA PHE A 96 17.79 6.13 4.64
C PHE A 96 19.11 6.67 5.20
N SER A 97 20.09 6.98 4.36
CA SER A 97 21.46 7.31 4.82
C SER A 97 21.75 8.81 4.96
N ASN A 98 20.91 9.69 4.39
CA ASN A 98 21.31 11.09 4.14
C ASN A 98 20.34 12.20 4.62
N GLU A 99 19.44 11.96 5.58
CA GLU A 99 18.55 13.03 6.07
C GLU A 99 18.63 13.25 7.59
N LYS A 100 19.74 13.84 8.04
CA LYS A 100 19.71 14.81 9.14
C LYS A 100 19.46 16.19 8.52
N THR A 101 18.20 16.58 8.36
CA THR A 101 17.64 17.95 8.54
C THR A 101 16.34 18.13 7.78
N THR A 102 15.26 18.32 8.54
CA THR A 102 14.20 19.32 8.29
C THR A 102 13.51 19.29 6.91
N ILE A 103 12.41 18.54 6.82
CA ILE A 103 11.06 18.90 6.32
C ILE A 103 10.36 17.59 5.95
N LYS A 104 9.26 17.27 6.66
CA LYS A 104 8.38 16.11 6.45
C LYS A 104 7.94 16.00 4.97
N LYS A 105 8.62 15.18 4.17
CA LYS A 105 8.11 14.66 2.90
C LYS A 105 7.93 13.15 3.03
N LYS A 106 6.67 12.74 3.10
CA LYS A 106 6.16 11.35 3.17
C LYS A 106 6.98 10.41 2.28
N GLN A 107 7.86 9.65 2.91
CA GLN A 107 8.63 8.56 2.31
C GLN A 107 7.67 7.38 2.19
N SER A 108 7.51 6.87 0.96
CA SER A 108 6.86 5.57 0.76
C SER A 108 7.85 4.47 1.16
N PRO A 109 7.46 3.51 1.97
CA PRO A 109 8.31 2.46 2.51
C PRO A 109 8.83 1.54 1.42
N SER A 110 9.98 0.93 1.68
CA SER A 110 10.58 -0.03 0.76
C SER A 110 9.76 -1.32 0.71
N PHE A 111 9.88 -2.08 -0.38
CA PHE A 111 9.17 -3.37 -0.55
C PHE A 111 9.47 -4.39 0.57
N LEU A 112 10.64 -4.28 1.23
CA LEU A 112 11.06 -5.13 2.34
C LEU A 112 10.45 -4.71 3.70
N GLU A 113 9.91 -3.49 3.81
CA GLU A 113 9.25 -3.00 5.02
C GLU A 113 7.75 -3.34 5.03
N LEU A 114 7.20 -3.79 3.90
CA LEU A 114 5.78 -4.11 3.79
C LEU A 114 5.34 -5.18 4.80
N PRO A 115 6.07 -6.30 5.03
CA PRO A 115 5.69 -7.26 6.07
C PRO A 115 5.68 -6.65 7.48
N GLY A 116 6.66 -5.78 7.78
CA GLY A 116 6.74 -5.06 9.06
C GLY A 116 5.57 -4.10 9.25
N LEU A 117 5.30 -3.28 8.24
CA LEU A 117 4.17 -2.35 8.24
C LEU A 117 2.83 -3.07 8.25
N THR A 118 2.69 -4.18 7.55
CA THR A 118 1.51 -5.04 7.62
C THR A 118 1.28 -5.53 9.04
N SER A 119 2.33 -5.98 9.73
CA SER A 119 2.25 -6.41 11.12
C SER A 119 1.87 -5.24 12.04
N GLU A 120 2.47 -4.08 11.86
CA GLU A 120 2.17 -2.87 12.65
C GLU A 120 0.71 -2.41 12.46
N ILE A 121 0.24 -2.28 11.21
CA ILE A 121 -1.13 -1.88 10.89
C ILE A 121 -2.13 -2.90 11.44
N THR A 122 -1.84 -4.20 11.30
CA THR A 122 -2.66 -5.28 11.86
C THR A 122 -2.76 -5.17 13.37
N SER A 123 -1.64 -4.98 14.05
CA SER A 123 -1.59 -4.78 15.50
C SER A 123 -2.39 -3.55 15.93
N SER A 124 -2.27 -2.43 15.20
CA SER A 124 -2.99 -1.19 15.49
C SER A 124 -4.51 -1.35 15.32
N PHE A 125 -4.97 -2.04 14.27
CA PHE A 125 -6.38 -2.35 14.09
C PHE A 125 -6.92 -3.20 15.26
N ILE A 126 -6.22 -4.29 15.60
CA ILE A 126 -6.64 -5.19 16.69
C ILE A 126 -6.68 -4.44 18.02
N THR A 127 -5.62 -3.70 18.34
CA THR A 127 -5.51 -2.93 19.58
C THR A 127 -6.65 -1.91 19.70
N LEU A 128 -6.96 -1.19 18.62
CA LEU A 128 -8.04 -0.22 18.62
C LEU A 128 -9.41 -0.88 18.83
N MET A 129 -9.67 -2.01 18.15
CA MET A 129 -10.92 -2.78 18.34
C MET A 129 -11.04 -3.35 19.75
N ASP A 130 -9.95 -3.87 20.32
CA ASP A 130 -9.92 -4.42 21.68
C ASP A 130 -10.20 -3.35 22.72
N VAL A 131 -9.58 -2.17 22.60
CA VAL A 131 -9.83 -1.03 23.52
C VAL A 131 -11.28 -0.57 23.45
N LEU A 132 -11.87 -0.52 22.25
CA LEU A 132 -13.28 -0.22 22.10
C LEU A 132 -14.16 -1.32 22.72
N THR A 133 -13.79 -2.59 22.59
CA THR A 133 -14.54 -3.73 23.13
C THR A 133 -14.48 -3.81 24.66
N LEU A 134 -13.32 -3.56 25.26
CA LEU A 134 -13.07 -3.66 26.70
C LEU A 134 -13.73 -2.55 27.52
N ASN A 135 -14.37 -1.57 26.87
CA ASN A 135 -15.07 -0.45 27.50
C ASN A 135 -14.16 0.42 28.40
N ASP A 136 -12.84 0.29 28.29
CA ASP A 136 -11.85 1.00 29.11
C ASP A 136 -11.38 2.31 28.45
N ILE A 137 -12.34 3.08 27.95
CA ILE A 137 -12.10 4.32 27.21
C ILE A 137 -12.04 5.48 28.21
N GLN A 138 -11.03 5.47 29.06
CA GLN A 138 -10.94 6.45 30.15
C GLN A 138 -10.33 7.78 29.69
N LYS A 139 -9.59 7.82 28.58
CA LYS A 139 -8.92 9.03 28.08
C LYS A 139 -9.10 9.18 26.57
N GLU A 140 -9.69 10.30 26.17
CA GLU A 140 -9.81 10.71 24.76
C GLU A 140 -8.45 10.71 24.07
N ASP A 141 -7.42 11.25 24.74
CA ASP A 141 -6.03 11.27 24.27
C ASP A 141 -5.50 9.88 23.88
N PHE A 142 -5.93 8.84 24.59
CA PHE A 142 -5.49 7.48 24.31
C PHE A 142 -6.12 6.94 23.01
N LEU A 143 -7.42 7.15 22.81
CA LEU A 143 -8.08 6.79 21.55
C LEU A 143 -7.50 7.58 20.38
N THR A 144 -7.29 8.88 20.56
CA THR A 144 -6.67 9.73 19.53
C THR A 144 -5.31 9.17 19.13
N LYS A 145 -4.48 8.80 20.10
CA LYS A 145 -3.17 8.20 19.85
C LYS A 145 -3.26 6.88 19.08
N LEU A 146 -4.18 5.99 19.43
CA LEU A 146 -4.36 4.71 18.73
C LEU A 146 -4.80 4.91 17.26
N PHE A 147 -5.70 5.87 17.02
CA PHE A 147 -6.07 6.23 15.65
C PHE A 147 -4.89 6.86 14.89
N ASP A 148 -4.12 7.74 15.52
CA ASP A 148 -2.96 8.37 14.89
C ASP A 148 -1.88 7.35 14.53
N GLU A 149 -1.64 6.34 15.38
CA GLU A 149 -0.75 5.22 15.10
C GLU A 149 -1.24 4.41 13.89
N LEU A 150 -2.53 4.06 13.85
CA LEU A 150 -3.14 3.36 12.73
C LEU A 150 -3.07 4.17 11.43
N ILE A 151 -3.42 5.46 11.48
CA ILE A 151 -3.37 6.39 10.34
C ILE A 151 -1.93 6.55 9.85
N THR A 152 -0.96 6.62 10.75
CA THR A 152 0.46 6.70 10.40
C THR A 152 0.90 5.45 9.66
N GLY A 153 0.52 4.25 10.14
CA GLY A 153 0.77 3.00 9.44
C GLY A 153 0.13 2.96 8.06
N LEU A 154 -1.18 3.25 7.96
CA LEU A 154 -1.92 3.25 6.70
C LEU A 154 -1.39 4.27 5.69
N ASN A 155 -1.01 5.45 6.15
CA ASN A 155 -0.46 6.50 5.31
C ASN A 155 0.98 6.20 4.88
N SER A 156 1.69 5.35 5.62
CA SER A 156 2.98 4.82 5.22
C SER A 156 2.78 3.70 4.19
N PHE A 157 1.71 2.92 4.27
CA PHE A 157 1.48 1.83 3.32
C PHE A 157 0.95 2.32 1.96
N PRO A 158 1.58 1.95 0.82
CA PRO A 158 1.14 2.40 -0.51
C PRO A 158 -0.16 1.72 -0.97
N GLY A 159 -1.06 2.46 -1.64
CA GLY A 159 -2.28 1.89 -2.25
C GLY A 159 -3.49 1.76 -1.31
N LEU A 160 -3.42 2.37 -0.13
CA LEU A 160 -4.48 2.37 0.88
C LEU A 160 -5.21 3.72 1.00
N GLU A 161 -5.15 4.59 -0.01
CA GLU A 161 -5.68 5.96 0.08
C GLU A 161 -7.18 5.98 0.44
N ASN A 162 -7.97 5.07 -0.15
CA ASN A 162 -9.40 4.95 0.16
C ASN A 162 -9.63 4.45 1.60
N LEU A 163 -8.82 3.50 2.06
CA LEU A 163 -8.93 2.93 3.40
C LEU A 163 -8.51 3.96 4.45
N LEU A 164 -7.43 4.70 4.19
CA LEU A 164 -6.99 5.83 5.00
C LEU A 164 -8.13 6.85 5.16
N PHE A 165 -8.81 7.24 4.08
CA PHE A 165 -9.94 8.17 4.15
C PHE A 165 -11.10 7.62 5.01
N LYS A 166 -11.41 6.32 4.91
CA LYS A 166 -12.45 5.68 5.74
C LYS A 166 -12.06 5.72 7.22
N VAL A 167 -10.82 5.36 7.55
CA VAL A 167 -10.32 5.36 8.94
C VAL A 167 -10.27 6.78 9.52
N GLU A 168 -9.82 7.78 8.75
CA GLU A 168 -9.87 9.19 9.16
C GLU A 168 -11.32 9.67 9.39
N SER A 169 -12.26 9.20 8.56
CA SER A 169 -13.70 9.50 8.74
C SER A 169 -14.23 8.88 10.03
N THR A 170 -13.87 7.63 10.31
CA THR A 170 -14.21 6.95 11.57
C THR A 170 -13.59 7.67 12.77
N GLN A 171 -12.32 8.07 12.71
CA GLN A 171 -11.67 8.87 13.77
C GLN A 171 -12.46 10.15 14.05
N ARG A 172 -12.80 10.93 13.00
CA ARG A 172 -13.58 12.16 13.16
C ARG A 172 -14.93 11.92 13.83
N LYS A 173 -15.65 10.85 13.45
CA LYS A 173 -16.92 10.47 14.08
C LYS A 173 -16.73 10.12 15.57
N VAL A 174 -15.70 9.33 15.87
CA VAL A 174 -15.38 8.88 17.24
C VAL A 174 -15.00 10.06 18.15
N LEU A 175 -14.15 10.96 17.67
CA LEU A 175 -13.70 12.12 18.45
C LEU A 175 -14.80 13.18 18.62
N HIS A 176 -15.67 13.36 17.62
CA HIS A 176 -16.82 14.26 17.75
C HIS A 176 -17.86 13.73 18.76
N ASP A 177 -18.08 12.41 18.77
CA ASP A 177 -19.12 11.77 19.60
C ASP A 177 -18.49 10.90 20.72
N ILE A 178 -17.43 11.38 21.37
CA ILE A 178 -16.67 10.62 22.39
C ILE A 178 -17.57 10.17 23.56
N ASP A 179 -18.57 10.98 23.92
CA ASP A 179 -19.53 10.66 24.98
C ASP A 179 -20.45 9.49 24.57
N LYS A 180 -20.83 9.39 23.29
CA LYS A 180 -21.59 8.25 22.79
C LYS A 180 -20.73 6.99 22.76
N ILE A 181 -19.45 7.12 22.44
CA ILE A 181 -18.51 5.99 22.51
C ILE A 181 -18.44 5.44 23.93
N ARG A 182 -18.48 6.29 24.97
CA ARG A 182 -18.45 5.86 26.37
C ARG A 182 -19.79 5.28 26.85
N ASN A 183 -20.89 5.91 26.47
CA ASN A 183 -22.19 5.66 27.11
C ASN A 183 -23.14 4.80 26.27
N GLU A 184 -22.93 4.71 24.96
CA GLU A 184 -23.83 4.00 24.02
C GLU A 184 -23.12 2.77 23.42
N SER A 185 -23.45 1.59 23.95
CA SER A 185 -22.91 0.31 23.44
C SER A 185 -23.23 0.07 21.96
N GLY A 186 -24.39 0.56 21.48
CA GLY A 186 -24.79 0.46 20.08
C GLY A 186 -23.89 1.26 19.13
N PHE A 187 -23.62 2.53 19.46
CA PHE A 187 -22.72 3.38 18.68
C PHE A 187 -21.30 2.81 18.65
N ARG A 188 -20.82 2.34 19.81
CA ARG A 188 -19.51 1.69 19.90
C ARG A 188 -19.41 0.43 19.06
N LYS A 189 -20.44 -0.42 19.08
CA LYS A 189 -20.50 -1.62 18.25
C LYS A 189 -20.45 -1.27 16.77
N GLN A 190 -21.18 -0.23 16.34
CA GLN A 190 -21.11 0.27 14.98
C GLN A 190 -19.69 0.70 14.58
N VAL A 191 -18.98 1.39 15.46
CA VAL A 191 -17.58 1.80 15.19
C VAL A 191 -16.65 0.57 15.10
N ILE A 192 -16.84 -0.43 15.96
CA ILE A 192 -16.07 -1.68 15.89
C ILE A 192 -16.37 -2.40 14.57
N ASP A 193 -17.63 -2.49 14.16
CA ASP A 193 -18.04 -3.12 12.90
C ASP A 193 -17.44 -2.38 11.68
N ASP A 194 -17.44 -1.04 11.71
CA ASP A 194 -16.80 -0.20 10.69
C ASP A 194 -15.28 -0.46 10.62
N LEU A 195 -14.61 -0.52 11.77
CA LEU A 195 -13.17 -0.82 11.86
C LEU A 195 -12.84 -2.23 11.40
N TYR A 196 -13.69 -3.21 11.73
CA TYR A 196 -13.54 -4.59 11.29
C TYR A 196 -13.72 -4.73 9.77
N SER A 197 -14.69 -4.02 9.18
CA SER A 197 -14.88 -3.97 7.73
C SER A 197 -13.66 -3.37 7.02
N ASN A 198 -13.12 -2.26 7.57
CA ASN A 198 -11.89 -1.64 7.08
C ASN A 198 -10.68 -2.58 7.21
N PHE A 199 -10.57 -3.30 8.33
CA PHE A 199 -9.52 -4.29 8.53
C PHE A 199 -9.64 -5.46 7.55
N LYS A 200 -10.85 -5.93 7.25
CA LYS A 200 -11.08 -6.94 6.21
C LYS A 200 -10.68 -6.45 4.82
N GLU A 201 -11.03 -5.21 4.46
CA GLU A 201 -10.56 -4.61 3.21
C GLU A 201 -9.04 -4.54 3.16
N PHE A 202 -8.39 -4.18 4.27
CA PHE A 202 -6.93 -4.20 4.37
C PHE A 202 -6.35 -5.61 4.15
N GLN A 203 -6.91 -6.63 4.82
CA GLN A 203 -6.51 -8.01 4.63
C GLN A 203 -6.69 -8.47 3.18
N THR A 204 -7.83 -8.19 2.55
CA THR A 204 -8.06 -8.52 1.13
C THR A 204 -7.07 -7.84 0.20
N LYS A 205 -6.59 -6.64 0.53
CA LYS A 205 -5.54 -5.96 -0.24
C LYS A 205 -4.15 -6.53 -0.02
N LEU A 206 -3.91 -7.22 1.09
CA LEU A 206 -2.64 -7.85 1.45
C LEU A 206 -2.55 -9.31 1.01
N ASP A 207 -3.63 -10.06 1.19
CA ASP A 207 -3.73 -11.46 0.82
C ASP A 207 -3.76 -11.57 -0.70
N LEU A 208 -2.61 -11.99 -1.21
CA LEU A 208 -2.38 -12.37 -2.60
C LEU A 208 -3.07 -13.68 -2.99
N ASN A 209 -4.03 -14.23 -2.23
CA ASN A 209 -4.72 -15.48 -2.56
C ASN A 209 -6.13 -15.61 -1.92
N HIS A 210 -7.10 -15.87 -2.81
CA HIS A 210 -8.45 -16.45 -2.65
C HIS A 210 -9.57 -15.65 -1.97
#